data_AF-A0A7Y2ZHE5-F1
#
_entry.id   AF-A0A7Y2ZHE5-F1
#
_cell.length_a   1.000
_cell.length_b   1.000
_cell.length_c   1.000
_cell.angle_alpha   90.00
_cell.angle_beta   90.00
_cell.angle_gamma   90.00
#
_symmetry.space_group_name_H-M   'P 1'
#
loop_
_entity.id
_entity.type
_entity.pdbx_description
1 polymer ?
#
loop_
_entity_poly.entity_id
_entity_poly.type
_entity_poly.pdbx_seq_one_letter_code
_entity_poly.pdbx_strand_id
1 'polypeptide(L)'
;RMRFDVADLDRLAQSGRLEDVILHEMGHVIGIGTLWSTLGLLQDPVQDTAQSPRPDTHFTGPLAIAAFDQAGGASRTSGQKVPVENQSNSFGSLNGHWRESTMDRELMTPFLDGGGRNPLSPITVQSLADLGYAVSTTDTDAFTVPFPNGFPGLGSDSEGKIPLIDDILWMPLRVVDDSSGRILRILPAGGG
;
A
#
# COMPACT_ATOMS: atom_id res chain seq x y z
N ARG A 1 -5.79 -11.38 9.25
CA ARG A 1 -5.10 -12.60 9.75
C ARG A 1 -4.15 -13.01 8.67
N MET A 2 -2.85 -12.98 8.95
CA MET A 2 -1.82 -13.42 8.01
C MET A 2 -1.69 -14.94 8.03
N ARG A 3 -1.48 -15.58 6.87
CA ARG A 3 -1.22 -17.02 6.73
C ARG A 3 -0.14 -17.23 5.67
N PHE A 4 0.97 -17.86 6.05
CA PHE A 4 1.94 -18.42 5.12
C PHE A 4 1.89 -19.94 5.20
N ASP A 5 1.92 -20.63 4.07
CA ASP A 5 2.21 -22.06 4.06
C ASP A 5 3.72 -22.31 3.92
N VAL A 6 4.14 -23.53 4.26
CA VAL A 6 5.56 -23.88 4.34
C VAL A 6 6.24 -23.83 2.96
N ALA A 7 5.50 -24.09 1.87
CA ALA A 7 6.05 -24.08 0.52
C ALA A 7 6.29 -22.66 -0.02
N ASP A 8 5.56 -21.68 0.48
CA ASP A 8 5.76 -20.26 0.19
C ASP A 8 6.93 -19.69 1.01
N LEU A 9 7.06 -20.09 2.28
CA LEU A 9 8.18 -19.69 3.13
C LEU A 9 9.53 -20.13 2.54
N ASP A 10 9.65 -21.37 2.07
CA ASP A 10 10.90 -21.88 1.51
C ASP A 10 11.29 -21.14 0.22
N ARG A 11 10.33 -20.84 -0.66
CA ARG A 11 10.57 -20.09 -1.91
C ARG A 11 10.93 -18.62 -1.64
N LEU A 12 10.25 -17.97 -0.69
CA LEU A 12 10.51 -16.57 -0.32
C LEU A 12 11.81 -16.40 0.48
N ALA A 13 12.17 -17.38 1.31
CA ALA A 13 13.44 -17.39 2.02
C ALA A 13 14.61 -17.57 1.04
N GLN A 14 14.47 -18.47 0.06
CA GLN A 14 15.47 -18.69 -0.98
C GLN A 14 15.64 -17.49 -1.93
N SER A 15 14.58 -16.70 -2.15
CA SER A 15 14.65 -15.47 -2.94
C SER A 15 15.15 -14.25 -2.16
N GLY A 16 15.34 -14.37 -0.83
CA GLY A 16 15.68 -13.24 0.03
C GLY A 16 14.59 -12.17 0.05
N ARG A 17 13.32 -12.55 -0.10
CA ARG A 17 12.15 -11.64 -0.12
C ARG A 17 11.14 -11.92 0.98
N LEU A 18 11.38 -12.95 1.79
CA LEU A 18 10.51 -13.28 2.91
C LEU A 18 10.32 -12.10 3.88
N GLU A 19 11.39 -11.34 4.15
CA GLU A 19 11.30 -10.17 5.04
C GLU A 19 10.42 -9.07 4.44
N ASP A 20 10.59 -8.74 3.15
CA ASP A 20 9.75 -7.77 2.44
C ASP A 20 8.27 -8.17 2.48
N VAL A 21 7.95 -9.43 2.17
CA VAL A 21 6.56 -9.92 2.21
C VAL A 21 5.99 -9.86 3.62
N ILE A 22 6.75 -10.30 4.63
CA ILE A 22 6.28 -10.22 6.03
C ILE A 22 6.01 -8.77 6.42
N LEU A 23 6.93 -7.86 6.09
CA LEU A 23 6.79 -6.45 6.46
C LEU A 23 5.62 -5.78 5.73
N HIS A 24 5.43 -6.09 4.45
CA HIS A 24 4.28 -5.68 3.64
C HIS A 24 2.96 -6.09 4.31
N GLU A 25 2.82 -7.39 4.58
CA GLU A 25 1.61 -7.96 5.16
C GLU A 25 1.36 -7.44 6.59
N MET A 26 2.43 -7.21 7.36
CA MET A 26 2.32 -6.60 8.67
C MET A 26 1.84 -5.16 8.56
N GLY A 27 2.24 -4.43 7.51
CA GLY A 27 1.73 -3.11 7.17
C GLY A 27 0.21 -3.10 7.03
N HIS A 28 -0.36 -4.05 6.30
CA HIS A 28 -1.82 -4.20 6.19
C HIS A 28 -2.49 -4.53 7.52
N VAL A 29 -1.87 -5.38 8.34
CA VAL A 29 -2.37 -5.72 9.68
C VAL A 29 -2.46 -4.49 10.59
N ILE A 30 -1.50 -3.56 10.50
CA ILE A 30 -1.47 -2.33 11.31
C ILE A 30 -2.20 -1.14 10.67
N GLY A 31 -2.89 -1.34 9.55
CA GLY A 31 -3.86 -0.37 9.04
C GLY A 31 -3.52 0.28 7.71
N ILE A 32 -2.36 0.00 7.12
CA ILE A 32 -2.01 0.50 5.78
C ILE A 32 -2.96 -0.16 4.78
N GLY A 33 -3.65 0.64 3.97
CA GLY A 33 -4.67 0.16 3.03
C GLY A 33 -6.00 -0.21 3.69
N THR A 34 -5.97 -0.83 4.87
CA THR A 34 -7.17 -1.43 5.49
C THR A 34 -7.97 -0.45 6.35
N LEU A 35 -7.35 0.60 6.90
CA LEU A 35 -8.02 1.61 7.74
C LEU A 35 -8.31 2.94 7.04
N TRP A 36 -7.73 3.19 5.86
CA TRP A 36 -7.78 4.50 5.20
C TRP A 36 -9.21 5.00 4.94
N SER A 37 -10.06 4.16 4.35
CA SER A 37 -11.48 4.47 4.10
C SER A 37 -12.24 4.73 5.41
N THR A 38 -12.02 3.89 6.42
CA THR A 38 -12.68 4.00 7.74
C THR A 38 -12.33 5.30 8.46
N LEU A 39 -11.10 5.79 8.28
CA LEU A 39 -10.63 7.04 8.88
C LEU A 39 -10.86 8.27 7.97
N GLY A 40 -11.50 8.10 6.82
CA GLY A 40 -11.78 9.19 5.87
C GLY A 40 -10.53 9.73 5.15
N LEU A 41 -9.44 8.96 5.14
CA LEU A 41 -8.17 9.33 4.52
C LEU A 41 -8.07 8.88 3.06
N LEU A 42 -8.97 8.00 2.60
CA LEU A 42 -9.06 7.58 1.20
C LEU A 42 -10.11 8.41 0.46
N GLN A 43 -9.73 9.00 -0.66
CA GLN A 43 -10.62 9.74 -1.55
C GLN A 43 -10.71 9.08 -2.93
N ASP A 44 -11.87 9.24 -3.56
CA ASP A 44 -12.21 8.69 -4.87
C ASP A 44 -11.91 7.18 -5.01
N PRO A 45 -12.35 6.31 -4.07
CA PRO A 45 -12.11 4.87 -4.15
C PRO A 45 -12.76 4.25 -5.40
N VAL A 46 -12.10 3.23 -5.95
CA VAL A 46 -12.70 2.36 -6.96
C VAL A 46 -13.80 1.53 -6.29
N GLN A 47 -15.03 1.65 -6.77
CA GLN A 47 -16.20 0.97 -6.19
C GLN A 47 -16.38 -0.43 -6.79
N ASP A 48 -16.01 -0.61 -8.06
CA ASP A 48 -16.19 -1.86 -8.78
C ASP A 48 -15.00 -2.18 -9.69
N THR A 49 -14.59 -3.45 -9.80
CA THR A 49 -13.46 -3.85 -10.64
C THR A 49 -13.70 -3.62 -12.13
N ALA A 50 -14.97 -3.50 -12.56
CA ALA A 50 -15.39 -3.14 -13.91
C ALA A 50 -15.60 -1.62 -14.11
N GLN A 51 -15.37 -0.79 -13.09
CA GLN A 51 -15.56 0.67 -13.19
C GLN A 51 -14.67 1.28 -14.28
N SER A 52 -15.29 2.08 -15.15
CA SER A 52 -14.61 2.81 -16.23
C SER A 52 -15.30 4.15 -16.51
N PRO A 53 -14.58 5.29 -16.53
CA PRO A 53 -13.15 5.41 -16.24
C PRO A 53 -12.84 5.13 -14.77
N ARG A 54 -11.60 4.74 -14.49
CA ARG A 54 -11.13 4.53 -13.12
C ARG A 54 -10.90 5.88 -12.43
N PRO A 55 -11.40 6.10 -11.20
CA PRO A 55 -11.18 7.34 -10.46
C PRO A 55 -9.70 7.49 -10.07
N ASP A 56 -9.25 8.72 -9.83
CA ASP A 56 -7.90 8.99 -9.31
C ASP A 56 -7.85 8.81 -7.79
N THR A 57 -7.96 7.56 -7.35
CA THR A 57 -7.97 7.19 -5.93
C THR A 57 -6.69 7.65 -5.24
N HIS A 58 -6.80 8.32 -4.10
CA HIS A 58 -5.63 8.89 -3.43
C HIS A 58 -5.81 8.98 -1.92
N PHE A 59 -4.68 8.99 -1.23
CA PHE A 59 -4.61 9.17 0.21
C PHE A 59 -4.43 10.65 0.57
N THR A 60 -5.13 11.11 1.60
CA THR A 60 -5.25 12.54 1.95
C THR A 60 -4.61 12.91 3.28
N GLY A 61 -3.89 11.99 3.91
CA GLY A 61 -3.14 12.27 5.14
C GLY A 61 -2.05 13.33 4.91
N PRO A 62 -2.05 14.44 5.67
CA PRO A 62 -1.14 15.56 5.42
C PRO A 62 0.34 15.20 5.64
N LEU A 63 0.66 14.28 6.56
CA LEU A 63 2.04 13.88 6.82
C LEU A 63 2.59 13.03 5.66
N ALA A 64 1.80 12.09 5.15
CA ALA A 64 2.16 11.29 3.98
C ALA A 64 2.29 12.17 2.72
N ILE A 65 1.42 13.18 2.54
CA ILE A 65 1.54 14.14 1.42
C ILE A 65 2.85 14.91 1.51
N ALA A 66 3.22 15.42 2.68
CA ALA A 66 4.48 16.13 2.87
C ALA A 66 5.69 15.23 2.58
N ALA A 67 5.66 13.97 3.01
CA ALA A 67 6.71 12.99 2.71
C ALA A 67 6.78 12.66 1.22
N PHE A 68 5.64 12.53 0.54
CA PHE A 68 5.57 12.30 -0.89
C PHE A 68 6.17 13.46 -1.68
N ASP A 69 5.88 14.70 -1.27
CA ASP A 69 6.46 15.88 -1.89
C ASP A 69 7.98 15.96 -1.68
N GLN A 70 8.46 15.66 -0.47
CA GLN A 70 9.89 15.58 -0.15
C GLN A 70 10.62 14.48 -0.92
N ALA A 71 9.94 13.36 -1.21
CA ALA A 71 10.46 12.28 -2.03
C ALA A 71 10.46 12.60 -3.54
N GLY A 72 10.23 13.86 -3.93
CA GLY A 72 10.19 14.32 -5.32
C GLY A 72 8.78 14.49 -5.88
N GLY A 73 7.74 14.00 -5.19
CA GLY A 73 6.36 14.12 -5.64
C GLY A 73 5.86 15.56 -5.83
N ALA A 74 6.57 16.58 -5.31
CA ALA A 74 6.21 17.99 -5.37
C ALA A 74 5.92 18.47 -6.80
N SER A 75 6.73 18.07 -7.78
CA SER A 75 6.58 18.50 -9.19
C SER A 75 5.61 17.64 -10.01
N ARG A 76 4.91 16.68 -9.39
CA ARG A 76 3.83 15.93 -10.03
C ARG A 76 2.69 16.89 -10.40
N THR A 77 2.33 16.94 -11.67
CA THR A 77 1.24 17.76 -12.21
C THR A 77 0.05 16.94 -12.70
N SER A 78 0.20 15.61 -12.84
CA SER A 78 -0.87 14.69 -13.23
C SER A 78 -1.44 13.97 -12.02
N GLY A 79 -2.75 14.13 -11.81
CA GLY A 79 -3.47 13.49 -10.70
C GLY A 79 -3.07 14.01 -9.32
N GLN A 80 -3.63 13.36 -8.30
CA GLN A 80 -3.48 13.72 -6.90
C GLN A 80 -2.18 13.21 -6.29
N LYS A 81 -1.82 13.79 -5.14
CA LYS A 81 -0.68 13.37 -4.32
C LYS A 81 -0.99 12.04 -3.63
N VAL A 82 0.06 11.28 -3.32
CA VAL A 82 -0.05 9.96 -2.65
C VAL A 82 -1.10 9.06 -3.33
N PRO A 83 -0.91 8.75 -4.63
CA PRO A 83 -1.88 7.96 -5.37
C PRO A 83 -1.98 6.54 -4.84
N VAL A 84 -3.21 6.05 -4.77
CA VAL A 84 -3.57 4.71 -4.33
C VAL A 84 -3.91 3.85 -5.54
N GLU A 85 -3.60 2.55 -5.46
CA GLU A 85 -3.79 1.58 -6.52
C GLU A 85 -5.25 1.56 -6.99
N ASN A 86 -5.43 1.86 -8.28
CA ASN A 86 -6.73 1.93 -8.91
C ASN A 86 -6.82 1.10 -10.18
N GLN A 87 -5.73 0.55 -10.71
CA GLN A 87 -5.68 -0.15 -12.00
C GLN A 87 -5.78 -1.67 -11.88
N SER A 88 -5.61 -2.23 -10.68
CA SER A 88 -5.77 -3.66 -10.43
C SER A 88 -7.18 -4.17 -10.78
N ASN A 89 -7.24 -5.44 -11.18
CA ASN A 89 -8.48 -6.17 -11.44
C ASN A 89 -9.00 -6.91 -10.20
N SER A 90 -8.27 -6.88 -9.08
CA SER A 90 -8.74 -7.45 -7.81
C SER A 90 -9.04 -6.38 -6.77
N PHE A 91 -10.17 -6.54 -6.08
CA PHE A 91 -10.48 -5.77 -4.89
C PHE A 91 -9.39 -5.89 -3.83
N GLY A 92 -8.79 -7.07 -3.63
CA GLY A 92 -7.74 -7.26 -2.64
C GLY A 92 -6.44 -6.50 -2.94
N SER A 93 -6.35 -5.80 -4.08
CA SER A 93 -5.27 -4.83 -4.33
C SER A 93 -5.75 -3.40 -4.49
N LEU A 94 -6.91 -3.20 -5.13
CA LEU A 94 -7.52 -1.87 -5.28
C LEU A 94 -7.71 -1.19 -3.93
N ASN A 95 -7.53 0.12 -3.90
CA ASN A 95 -7.78 0.99 -2.74
C ASN A 95 -6.90 0.73 -1.51
N GLY A 96 -6.09 -0.33 -1.50
CA GLY A 96 -5.33 -0.76 -0.34
C GLY A 96 -3.80 -0.70 -0.49
N HIS A 97 -3.32 -0.45 -1.70
CA HIS A 97 -1.89 -0.32 -2.00
C HIS A 97 -1.56 1.07 -2.50
N TRP A 98 -0.28 1.44 -2.45
CA TRP A 98 0.18 2.54 -3.27
C TRP A 98 0.11 2.18 -4.75
N ARG A 99 -0.14 3.19 -5.58
CA ARG A 99 -0.26 2.99 -7.02
C ARG A 99 1.08 2.56 -7.60
N GLU A 100 1.11 1.35 -8.15
CA GLU A 100 2.31 0.74 -8.74
C GLU A 100 2.95 1.65 -9.80
N SER A 101 2.14 2.17 -10.72
CA SER A 101 2.59 3.05 -11.81
C SER A 101 3.15 4.40 -11.36
N THR A 102 3.06 4.72 -10.07
CA THR A 102 3.71 5.90 -9.47
C THR A 102 4.82 5.51 -8.51
N MET A 103 4.60 4.56 -7.61
CA MET A 103 5.50 4.29 -6.50
C MET A 103 6.47 3.14 -6.79
N ASP A 104 6.21 2.35 -7.84
CA ASP A 104 7.08 1.28 -8.35
C ASP A 104 7.62 0.37 -7.24
N ARG A 105 8.86 0.62 -6.79
CA ARG A 105 9.55 -0.21 -5.79
C ARG A 105 9.12 0.00 -4.34
N GLU A 106 8.18 0.89 -4.06
CA GLU A 106 7.76 1.11 -2.67
C GLU A 106 7.14 -0.17 -2.11
N LEU A 107 7.51 -0.53 -0.88
CA LEU A 107 7.16 -1.82 -0.29
C LEU A 107 5.66 -2.14 -0.32
N MET A 108 4.78 -1.15 -0.16
CA MET A 108 3.32 -1.31 -0.04
C MET A 108 2.59 -1.12 -1.40
N THR A 109 3.28 -1.27 -2.52
CA THR A 109 2.65 -1.47 -3.83
C THR A 109 2.23 -2.94 -4.00
N PRO A 110 1.34 -3.30 -4.94
CA PRO A 110 0.89 -4.68 -5.11
C PRO A 110 1.95 -5.61 -5.77
N PHE A 111 3.18 -5.15 -5.96
CA PHE A 111 4.26 -5.93 -6.57
C PHE A 111 5.60 -5.64 -5.89
N LEU A 112 6.32 -6.69 -5.48
CA LEU A 112 7.70 -6.54 -5.03
C LEU A 112 8.68 -6.68 -6.20
N ASP A 113 9.70 -5.84 -6.23
CA ASP A 113 10.83 -5.96 -7.13
C ASP A 113 11.77 -7.10 -6.68
N GLY A 114 11.80 -8.19 -7.44
CA GLY A 114 12.65 -9.37 -7.17
C GLY A 114 14.13 -9.15 -7.46
N GLY A 115 14.49 -8.14 -8.27
CA GLY A 115 15.88 -7.78 -8.59
C GLY A 115 16.45 -6.62 -7.77
N GLY A 116 15.65 -5.96 -6.93
CA GLY A 116 16.03 -4.74 -6.20
C GLY A 116 15.55 -4.74 -4.75
N ARG A 117 15.77 -3.62 -4.05
CA ARG A 117 15.21 -3.36 -2.72
C ARG A 117 13.77 -2.87 -2.87
N ASN A 118 12.92 -3.25 -1.92
CA ASN A 118 11.56 -2.75 -1.75
C ASN A 118 11.51 -1.83 -0.52
N PRO A 119 11.90 -0.55 -0.61
CA PRO A 119 11.98 0.35 0.53
C PRO A 119 10.64 0.55 1.25
N LEU A 120 10.66 0.44 2.58
CA LEU A 120 9.63 1.02 3.44
C LEU A 120 9.84 2.53 3.53
N SER A 121 9.11 3.29 2.70
CA SER A 121 9.38 4.71 2.51
C SER A 121 8.91 5.59 3.67
N PRO A 122 9.40 6.85 3.76
CA PRO A 122 8.84 7.86 4.65
C PRO A 122 7.35 8.12 4.39
N ILE A 123 6.88 7.89 3.15
CA ILE A 123 5.46 8.04 2.79
C ILE A 123 4.62 7.02 3.55
N THR A 124 5.03 5.75 3.51
CA THR A 124 4.34 4.67 4.23
C THR A 124 4.38 4.88 5.73
N VAL A 125 5.54 5.23 6.29
CA VAL A 125 5.68 5.48 7.74
C VAL A 125 4.84 6.69 8.19
N GLN A 126 4.83 7.78 7.41
CA GLN A 126 3.99 8.93 7.74
C GLN A 126 2.50 8.66 7.53
N SER A 127 2.12 7.74 6.64
CA SER A 127 0.72 7.30 6.55
C SER A 127 0.24 6.67 7.85
N LEU A 128 1.09 5.93 8.58
CA LEU A 128 0.77 5.41 9.91
C LEU A 128 0.60 6.53 10.94
N ALA A 129 1.42 7.59 10.86
CA ALA A 129 1.23 8.77 11.71
C ALA A 129 -0.11 9.46 11.43
N ASP A 130 -0.54 9.53 10.17
CA ASP A 130 -1.86 10.03 9.80
C ASP A 130 -3.01 9.12 10.31
N LEU A 131 -2.76 7.83 10.57
CA LEU A 131 -3.72 6.95 11.28
C LEU A 131 -3.73 7.17 12.81
N GLY A 132 -2.76 7.94 13.35
CA GLY A 132 -2.61 8.23 14.77
C GLY A 132 -1.51 7.44 15.50
N TYR A 133 -0.67 6.68 14.79
CA TYR A 133 0.48 6.01 15.40
C TYR A 133 1.59 7.02 15.74
N ALA A 134 2.31 6.77 16.83
CA ALA A 134 3.61 7.40 17.05
C ALA A 134 4.66 6.67 16.21
N VAL A 135 5.33 7.38 15.30
CA VAL A 135 6.31 6.80 14.37
C VAL A 135 7.68 7.45 14.52
N SER A 136 8.72 6.69 14.22
CA SER A 136 10.07 7.20 14.06
C SER A 136 10.31 7.58 12.60
N THR A 137 10.59 8.86 12.34
CA THR A 137 10.88 9.35 10.98
C THR A 137 12.34 9.18 10.57
N THR A 138 13.18 8.65 11.45
CA THR A 138 14.60 8.37 11.19
C THR A 138 14.87 6.93 10.76
N ASP A 139 13.93 6.02 10.98
CA ASP A 139 14.05 4.58 10.71
C ASP A 139 13.30 4.18 9.43
N THR A 140 13.45 4.99 8.38
CA THR A 140 12.80 4.78 7.08
C THR A 140 13.85 4.52 6.01
N ASP A 141 13.50 3.71 5.01
CA ASP A 141 14.37 3.56 3.85
C ASP A 141 14.33 4.81 2.95
N ALA A 142 15.48 5.21 2.43
CA ALA A 142 15.54 6.27 1.44
C ALA A 142 14.70 5.88 0.20
N PHE A 143 13.82 6.79 -0.21
CA PHE A 143 12.91 6.58 -1.33
C PHE A 143 12.77 7.86 -2.15
N THR A 144 12.57 7.72 -3.45
CA THR A 144 12.30 8.81 -4.37
C THR A 144 11.19 8.36 -5.29
N VAL A 145 10.13 9.17 -5.38
CA VAL A 145 9.01 8.93 -6.30
C VAL A 145 9.54 8.99 -7.74
N PRO A 146 9.47 7.89 -8.51
CA PRO A 146 9.84 7.90 -9.91
C PRO A 146 9.03 8.95 -10.70
N PHE A 147 9.70 9.83 -11.43
CA PHE A 147 9.02 10.79 -12.31
C PHE A 147 8.73 10.18 -13.69
N PRO A 148 7.53 10.39 -14.26
CA PRO A 148 7.21 9.99 -15.63
C PRO A 148 7.70 11.00 -16.69
N ASN A 149 8.81 11.72 -16.45
CA ASN A 149 9.42 12.55 -17.50
C ASN A 149 10.16 11.72 -18.56
N GLY A 150 10.14 10.39 -18.45
CA GLY A 150 10.34 9.47 -19.56
C GLY A 150 8.99 8.98 -20.05
N PHE A 151 8.80 8.95 -21.37
CA PHE A 151 7.66 8.37 -22.06
C PHE A 151 7.11 7.10 -21.36
N PRO A 152 5.78 6.88 -21.32
CA PRO A 152 5.23 5.60 -20.88
C PRO A 152 5.60 4.55 -21.93
N GLY A 153 6.75 3.91 -21.72
CA GLY A 153 7.31 2.94 -22.64
C GLY A 153 8.79 2.71 -22.33
N LEU A 154 9.07 1.49 -21.85
CA LEU A 154 10.38 0.85 -21.63
C LEU A 154 10.87 0.85 -20.16
N GLY A 155 10.47 -0.22 -19.45
CA GLY A 155 10.86 -0.61 -18.09
C GLY A 155 9.68 -0.49 -17.12
N SER A 156 9.09 -1.52 -16.54
CA SER A 156 9.55 -2.88 -16.24
C SER A 156 8.73 -3.90 -17.00
N ASP A 157 9.41 -4.75 -17.76
CA ASP A 157 8.87 -6.06 -18.06
C ASP A 157 8.48 -6.70 -16.71
N SER A 158 7.36 -7.40 -16.66
CA SER A 158 6.95 -8.20 -15.50
C SER A 158 7.94 -9.36 -15.19
N GLU A 159 9.06 -9.44 -15.93
CA GLU A 159 10.21 -10.25 -15.57
C GLU A 159 10.86 -9.73 -14.29
N GLY A 160 10.59 -10.43 -13.19
CA GLY A 160 11.27 -10.23 -11.91
C GLY A 160 10.45 -9.54 -10.84
N LYS A 161 9.20 -9.14 -11.10
CA LYS A 161 8.29 -8.71 -10.02
C LYS A 161 7.58 -9.91 -9.39
N ILE A 162 7.42 -9.88 -8.07
CA ILE A 162 6.65 -10.85 -7.29
C ILE A 162 5.28 -10.23 -7.05
N PRO A 163 4.19 -10.75 -7.66
CA PRO A 163 2.86 -10.20 -7.47
C PRO A 163 2.36 -10.50 -6.05
N LEU A 164 1.91 -9.46 -5.35
CA LEU A 164 1.15 -9.52 -4.10
C LEU A 164 -0.31 -9.13 -4.37
N ILE A 165 -0.85 -9.60 -5.50
CA ILE A 165 -2.22 -9.25 -5.88
C ILE A 165 -3.19 -10.04 -5.01
N ASP A 166 -4.28 -9.41 -4.58
CA ASP A 166 -5.36 -10.01 -3.80
C ASP A 166 -5.00 -10.46 -2.37
N ASP A 167 -3.99 -9.84 -1.76
CA ASP A 167 -3.52 -10.09 -0.40
C ASP A 167 -4.35 -9.39 0.70
N ILE A 168 -5.07 -8.32 0.36
CA ILE A 168 -6.04 -7.70 1.28
C ILE A 168 -7.38 -8.41 1.24
N LEU A 169 -7.70 -9.11 2.32
CA LEU A 169 -9.03 -9.67 2.53
C LEU A 169 -9.98 -8.62 3.15
N TRP A 170 -10.82 -8.01 2.32
CA TRP A 170 -11.86 -7.06 2.74
C TRP A 170 -12.99 -7.74 3.52
N MET A 171 -12.80 -7.87 4.82
CA MET A 171 -13.82 -8.31 5.78
C MET A 171 -14.18 -7.18 6.73
N PRO A 172 -15.37 -7.24 7.36
CA PRO A 172 -15.71 -6.31 8.43
C PRO A 172 -14.66 -6.32 9.54
N LEU A 173 -14.09 -5.16 9.86
CA LEU A 173 -13.09 -5.02 10.91
C LEU A 173 -13.77 -5.15 12.27
N ARG A 174 -13.21 -6.01 13.13
CA ARG A 174 -13.70 -6.20 14.49
C ARG A 174 -12.84 -5.38 15.42
N VAL A 175 -13.41 -4.36 16.02
CA VAL A 175 -12.77 -3.64 17.13
C VAL A 175 -13.00 -4.46 18.38
N VAL A 176 -11.91 -4.87 19.01
CA VAL A 176 -11.93 -5.64 20.25
C VAL A 176 -11.53 -4.75 21.41
N ASP A 177 -12.05 -5.07 22.59
CA ASP A 177 -11.62 -4.48 23.84
C ASP A 177 -10.25 -5.03 24.22
N ASP A 178 -9.27 -4.14 24.39
CA ASP A 178 -7.87 -4.50 24.63
C ASP A 178 -7.68 -5.31 25.93
N SER A 179 -8.61 -5.21 26.89
CA SER A 179 -8.52 -5.87 28.19
C SER A 179 -9.24 -7.22 28.26
N SER A 180 -10.30 -7.41 27.48
CA SER A 180 -11.21 -8.57 27.57
C SER A 180 -11.30 -9.40 26.29
N GLY A 181 -10.74 -8.90 25.17
CA GLY A 181 -10.80 -9.57 23.87
C GLY A 181 -12.21 -9.66 23.26
N ARG A 182 -13.19 -9.01 23.89
CA ARG A 182 -14.57 -8.97 23.39
C ARG A 182 -14.70 -8.01 22.23
N ILE A 183 -15.52 -8.35 21.24
CA ILE A 183 -15.82 -7.46 20.14
C ILE A 183 -16.68 -6.31 20.67
N LEU A 184 -16.15 -5.09 20.57
CA LEU A 184 -16.84 -3.85 20.93
C LEU A 184 -17.73 -3.36 19.78
N ARG A 185 -17.23 -3.44 18.54
CA ARG A 185 -17.98 -3.06 17.34
C ARG A 185 -17.43 -3.72 16.09
N ILE A 186 -18.27 -3.81 15.07
CA ILE A 186 -17.89 -4.27 13.73
C ILE A 186 -17.98 -3.06 12.80
N LEU A 187 -16.88 -2.71 12.15
CA LEU A 187 -16.83 -1.71 11.09
C LEU A 187 -17.02 -2.43 9.76
N PRO A 188 -17.79 -1.86 8.80
CA PRO A 188 -17.98 -2.46 7.49
C PRO A 188 -16.64 -2.61 6.75
N ALA A 189 -16.56 -3.56 5.82
CA ALA A 189 -15.39 -3.70 4.96
C ALA A 189 -15.25 -2.42 4.10
N GLY A 190 -14.04 -1.86 4.05
CA GLY A 190 -13.77 -0.56 3.41
C GLY A 190 -13.74 -0.55 1.88
N GLY A 191 -14.11 -1.65 1.22
CA GLY A 191 -14.19 -1.76 -0.24
C GLY A 191 -15.65 -1.90 -0.67
N GLY A 192 -16.23 -0.82 -1.15
CA GLY A 192 -17.58 -0.78 -1.72
C GLY A 192 -17.65 0.24 -2.83
#